data_AF-A0A1H8X296-F1
#
_entry.id   AF-A0A1H8X296-F1
#
_cell.length_a   1.000
_cell.length_b   1.000
_cell.length_c   1.000
_cell.angle_alpha   90.00
_cell.angle_beta   90.00
_cell.angle_gamma   90.00
#
_symmetry.space_group_name_H-M   'P 1'
#
loop_
_entity.id
_entity.type
_entity.pdbx_description
1 polymer ?
#
loop_
_entity_poly.entity_id
_entity_poly.type
_entity_poly.pdbx_seq_one_letter_code
_entity_poly.pdbx_strand_id
1 'polypeptide(L)'
;MLNAPSRSESETPTVDQTIGEHASLLSSQIQAMSDALFPPTSKKTLRRFTSGEAGRLIGISDSTLRKMSLAGEGPTPETVSNGRRLYTLGQINEVRQRLAETMRGKDATAFVPRRSDRDHLQVIAVANFKGGSGKTTTAAHLAQYLGLHGYRTLAVDLDPQASMSALFGVLPEADVAKNETLYAAIRYDADRRPLSDVILPTYFEGVDLVPGNLELMEFEHTTPLALTAEDRTEGRLFFSRVARAFDEVADRYDVVVMDCPPQLGFLTLTGLCAATGMLITVHPQMLDVASMSQFLLMTEALLTELKKSGAVLKYDFMRYLLTRFEPQDGPQTKVAALLRNLFGDHVLTNPMLKSTAISDAGLSKQTLYEIGRESMTRSTYDRAIEALDAVNGEVEGLIRTAWGRPKC
;
A
#
# COMPACT_ATOMS: atom_id res chain seq x y z
N MET A 1 -51.35 36.61 40.34
CA MET A 1 -50.28 36.86 39.36
C MET A 1 -49.20 35.82 39.57
N LEU A 2 -49.22 34.74 38.78
CA LEU A 2 -48.20 33.69 38.78
C LEU A 2 -47.40 33.88 37.49
N ASN A 3 -46.11 34.23 37.63
CA ASN A 3 -45.17 34.35 36.52
C ASN A 3 -44.89 32.96 35.93
N ALA A 4 -45.24 32.77 34.66
CA ALA A 4 -44.73 31.67 33.85
C ALA A 4 -43.28 32.01 33.42
N PRO A 5 -42.33 31.05 33.45
CA PRO A 5 -41.01 31.28 32.88
C PRO A 5 -41.11 31.30 31.36
N SER A 6 -40.47 32.31 30.76
CA SER A 6 -40.27 32.43 29.32
C SER A 6 -39.63 31.16 28.76
N ARG A 7 -40.30 30.48 27.84
CA ARG A 7 -39.66 29.47 26.98
C ARG A 7 -38.62 30.21 26.13
N SER A 8 -37.34 29.90 26.35
CA SER A 8 -36.28 30.27 25.41
C SER A 8 -36.61 29.62 24.07
N GLU A 9 -36.72 30.43 23.02
CA GLU A 9 -36.75 29.96 21.64
C GLU A 9 -35.51 29.09 21.41
N SER A 10 -35.71 27.81 21.10
CA SER A 10 -34.61 26.94 20.68
C SER A 10 -34.14 27.45 19.33
N GLU A 11 -33.05 28.20 19.30
CA GLU A 11 -32.37 28.59 18.07
C GLU A 11 -32.10 27.32 17.25
N THR A 12 -32.64 27.29 16.03
CA THR A 12 -32.35 26.22 15.08
C THR A 12 -30.85 26.18 14.87
N PRO A 13 -30.18 25.04 15.07
CA PRO A 13 -28.73 24.96 14.93
C PRO A 13 -28.33 25.41 13.52
N THR A 14 -27.25 26.16 13.46
CA THR A 14 -26.65 26.58 12.20
C THR A 14 -26.15 25.36 11.41
N VAL A 15 -25.94 25.54 10.10
CA VAL A 15 -25.50 24.44 9.23
C VAL A 15 -24.13 23.90 9.67
N ASP A 16 -23.21 24.77 10.10
CA ASP A 16 -21.90 24.39 10.62
C ASP A 16 -22.00 23.60 11.94
N GLN A 17 -22.86 24.03 12.87
CA GLN A 17 -23.14 23.28 14.11
C GLN A 17 -23.73 21.90 13.81
N THR A 18 -24.70 21.84 12.90
CA THR A 18 -25.34 20.59 12.48
C THR A 18 -24.33 19.64 11.82
N ILE A 19 -23.44 20.15 10.97
CA ILE A 19 -22.36 19.37 10.36
C ILE A 19 -21.40 18.84 11.44
N GLY A 20 -21.00 19.67 12.40
CA GLY A 20 -20.12 19.28 13.51
C GLY A 20 -20.74 18.20 14.41
N GLU A 21 -22.03 18.31 14.72
CA GLU A 21 -22.80 17.31 15.46
C GLU A 21 -22.89 15.99 14.69
N HIS A 22 -23.23 16.03 13.41
CA HIS A 22 -23.28 14.85 12.55
C HIS A 22 -21.92 14.16 12.43
N ALA A 23 -20.84 14.93 12.25
CA ALA A 23 -19.48 14.40 12.18
C ALA A 23 -19.08 13.71 13.50
N SER A 24 -19.38 14.32 14.64
CA SER A 24 -19.10 13.77 15.96
C SER A 24 -19.89 12.49 16.23
N LEU A 25 -21.17 12.46 15.85
CA LEU A 25 -22.03 11.28 15.95
C LEU A 25 -21.51 10.13 15.08
N LEU A 26 -21.17 10.41 13.82
CA LEU A 26 -20.61 9.42 12.90
C LEU A 26 -19.27 8.87 13.41
N SER A 27 -18.37 9.75 13.85
CA SER A 27 -17.07 9.35 14.42
C SER A 27 -17.25 8.46 15.65
N SER A 28 -18.14 8.82 16.59
CA SER A 28 -18.41 7.98 17.77
C SER A 28 -19.03 6.61 17.42
N GLN A 29 -19.93 6.53 16.43
CA GLN A 29 -20.50 5.27 15.96
C GLN A 29 -19.46 4.40 15.25
N ILE A 30 -18.60 4.99 14.40
CA ILE A 30 -17.50 4.28 13.74
C ILE A 30 -16.52 3.74 14.79
N GLN A 31 -16.18 4.54 15.82
CA GLN A 31 -15.34 4.08 16.92
C GLN A 31 -15.99 2.92 17.68
N ALA A 32 -17.26 3.03 18.04
CA ALA A 32 -17.98 1.96 18.73
C ALA A 32 -18.09 0.67 17.90
N MET A 33 -18.34 0.79 16.59
CA MET A 33 -18.31 -0.36 15.67
C MET A 33 -16.90 -0.95 15.56
N SER A 34 -15.87 -0.10 15.52
CA SER A 34 -14.47 -0.53 15.50
C SER A 34 -14.09 -1.26 16.78
N ASP A 35 -14.47 -0.76 17.95
CA ASP A 35 -14.22 -1.40 19.25
C ASP A 35 -14.97 -2.74 19.37
N ALA A 36 -16.15 -2.87 18.76
CA ALA A 36 -16.92 -4.11 18.76
C ALA A 36 -16.34 -5.18 17.82
N LEU A 37 -15.82 -4.78 16.65
CA LEU A 37 -15.19 -5.68 15.67
C LEU A 37 -13.72 -5.99 16.02
N PHE A 38 -13.04 -5.04 16.65
CA PHE A 38 -11.65 -5.05 17.05
C PHE A 38 -11.50 -4.41 18.44
N PRO A 39 -11.74 -5.18 19.52
CA PRO A 39 -11.50 -4.70 20.87
C PRO A 39 -10.11 -4.05 20.98
N PRO A 40 -9.92 -2.97 21.77
CA PRO A 40 -8.62 -2.29 21.93
C PRO A 40 -7.46 -3.23 22.33
N THR A 41 -7.80 -4.39 22.91
CA THR A 41 -6.86 -5.44 23.32
C THR A 41 -6.56 -6.47 22.23
N SER A 42 -7.35 -6.55 21.15
CA SER A 42 -7.14 -7.50 20.06
C SER A 42 -6.15 -6.91 19.04
N LYS A 43 -4.87 -7.25 19.18
CA LYS A 43 -3.90 -6.97 18.12
C LYS A 43 -4.14 -7.91 16.95
N LYS A 44 -4.24 -7.37 15.74
CA LYS A 44 -4.21 -8.20 14.53
C LYS A 44 -2.93 -9.04 14.53
N THR A 45 -3.06 -10.28 14.08
CA THR A 45 -1.94 -11.19 13.86
C THR A 45 -2.06 -11.78 12.47
N LEU A 46 -0.92 -11.96 11.80
CA LEU A 46 -0.91 -12.62 10.51
C LEU A 46 -1.24 -14.11 10.71
N ARG A 47 -2.06 -14.66 9.82
CA ARG A 47 -2.35 -16.10 9.83
C ARG A 47 -1.09 -16.95 9.73
N ARG A 48 -1.19 -18.20 10.17
CA ARG A 48 -0.14 -19.19 9.95
C ARG A 48 -0.26 -19.85 8.59
N PHE A 49 0.88 -20.31 8.08
CA PHE A 49 1.01 -20.95 6.78
C PHE A 49 1.21 -22.45 6.95
N THR A 50 0.49 -23.23 6.15
CA THR A 50 0.74 -24.67 6.05
C THR A 50 2.13 -24.95 5.49
N SER A 51 2.67 -26.12 5.77
CA SER A 51 3.98 -26.55 5.23
C SER A 51 4.09 -26.44 3.70
N GLY A 52 3.00 -26.66 2.96
CA GLY A 52 2.96 -26.47 1.50
C GLY A 52 2.94 -25.02 1.04
N GLU A 53 2.28 -24.13 1.79
CA GLU A 53 2.33 -22.68 1.55
C GLU A 53 3.72 -22.12 1.88
N ALA A 54 4.27 -22.50 3.04
CA ALA A 54 5.62 -22.13 3.46
C ALA A 54 6.67 -22.58 2.43
N GLY A 55 6.61 -23.83 1.96
CA GLY A 55 7.51 -24.32 0.90
C GLY A 55 7.43 -23.49 -0.38
N ARG A 56 6.21 -23.16 -0.85
CA ARG A 56 6.01 -22.30 -2.04
C ARG A 56 6.60 -20.90 -1.84
N LEU A 57 6.35 -20.27 -0.69
CA LEU A 57 6.89 -18.94 -0.39
C LEU A 57 8.43 -18.95 -0.35
N ILE A 58 9.04 -20.01 0.18
CA ILE A 58 10.50 -20.13 0.25
C ILE A 58 11.11 -20.49 -1.11
N GLY A 59 10.37 -21.17 -1.98
CA GLY A 59 10.88 -21.75 -3.23
C GLY A 59 11.48 -23.15 -3.05
N ILE A 60 11.03 -23.92 -2.06
CA ILE A 60 11.46 -25.31 -1.81
C ILE A 60 10.28 -26.28 -1.72
N SER A 61 10.55 -27.57 -1.87
CA SER A 61 9.52 -28.59 -1.68
C SER A 61 9.09 -28.72 -0.20
N ASP A 62 7.82 -29.06 0.03
CA ASP A 62 7.30 -29.38 1.37
C ASP A 62 8.11 -30.51 2.04
N SER A 63 8.58 -31.49 1.25
CA SER A 63 9.45 -32.56 1.76
C SER A 63 10.78 -32.02 2.29
N THR A 64 11.40 -31.08 1.57
CA THR A 64 12.65 -30.43 1.98
C THR A 64 12.47 -29.68 3.30
N LEU A 65 11.41 -28.84 3.39
CA LEU A 65 11.11 -28.09 4.60
C LEU A 65 10.87 -29.00 5.82
N ARG A 66 10.14 -30.10 5.62
CA ARG A 66 9.92 -31.11 6.68
C ARG A 66 11.21 -31.79 7.12
N LYS A 67 12.10 -32.16 6.18
CA LYS A 67 13.40 -32.77 6.49
C LYS A 67 14.27 -31.82 7.32
N MET A 68 14.35 -30.55 6.93
CA MET A 68 15.11 -29.53 7.69
C MET A 68 14.58 -29.40 9.13
N SER A 69 13.26 -29.32 9.30
CA SER A 69 12.64 -29.23 10.62
C SER A 69 12.88 -30.49 11.47
N LEU A 70 12.86 -31.69 10.88
CA LEU A 70 13.15 -32.95 11.59
C LEU A 70 14.64 -33.12 11.95
N ALA A 71 15.54 -32.57 11.14
CA ALA A 71 16.99 -32.59 11.38
C ALA A 71 17.42 -31.56 12.44
N GLY A 72 16.51 -30.71 12.94
CA GLY A 72 16.84 -29.59 13.83
C GLY A 72 17.53 -28.42 13.12
N GLU A 73 17.53 -28.42 11.79
CA GLU A 73 18.19 -27.42 10.94
C GLU A 73 17.27 -26.24 10.57
N GLY A 74 16.00 -26.27 11.01
CA GLY A 74 15.02 -25.22 10.79
C GLY A 74 14.13 -24.96 12.02
N PRO A 75 13.24 -23.98 11.96
CA PRO A 75 12.36 -23.64 13.07
C PRO A 75 11.44 -24.80 13.44
N THR A 76 11.01 -24.84 14.70
CA THR A 76 10.00 -25.79 15.17
C THR A 76 8.60 -25.24 14.85
N PRO A 77 7.87 -25.80 13.87
CA PRO A 77 6.52 -25.36 13.57
C PRO A 77 5.54 -25.75 14.67
N GLU A 78 4.44 -25.01 14.76
CA GLU A 78 3.29 -25.49 15.53
C GLU A 78 2.69 -26.70 14.83
N THR A 79 2.40 -27.76 15.61
CA THR A 79 1.73 -28.95 15.10
C THR A 79 0.34 -29.03 15.71
N VAL A 80 -0.68 -28.91 14.87
CA VAL A 80 -2.08 -29.02 15.29
C VAL A 80 -2.51 -30.48 15.43
N SER A 81 -3.65 -30.72 16.08
CA SER A 81 -4.14 -32.06 16.48
C SER A 81 -4.26 -33.09 15.35
N ASN A 82 -4.40 -32.65 14.10
CA ASN A 82 -4.44 -33.52 12.91
C ASN A 82 -3.04 -33.79 12.29
N GLY A 83 -1.96 -33.44 12.99
CA GLY A 83 -0.58 -33.61 12.54
C GLY A 83 -0.11 -32.60 11.48
N ARG A 84 -0.93 -31.62 11.09
CA ARG A 84 -0.52 -30.56 10.16
C ARG A 84 0.44 -29.60 10.86
N ARG A 85 1.46 -29.18 10.12
CA ARG A 85 2.46 -28.20 10.54
C ARG A 85 2.10 -26.81 10.05
N LEU A 86 2.17 -25.84 10.95
CA LEU A 86 1.88 -24.42 10.73
C LEU A 86 3.10 -23.57 11.07
N TYR A 87 3.47 -22.70 10.14
CA TYR A 87 4.62 -21.81 10.24
C TYR A 87 4.16 -20.35 10.34
N THR A 88 4.88 -19.55 11.12
CA THR A 88 4.77 -18.09 11.05
C THR A 88 5.59 -17.55 9.89
N LEU A 89 5.33 -16.31 9.46
CA LEU A 89 6.16 -15.66 8.44
C LEU A 89 7.62 -15.50 8.90
N GLY A 90 7.86 -15.25 10.20
CA GLY A 90 9.22 -15.23 10.76
C GLY A 90 9.96 -16.55 10.67
N GLN A 91 9.26 -17.66 10.90
CA GLN A 91 9.85 -18.99 10.69
C GLN A 91 10.17 -19.23 9.20
N ILE A 92 9.30 -18.78 8.29
CA ILE A 92 9.57 -18.82 6.84
C ILE A 92 10.83 -18.00 6.50
N ASN A 93 10.95 -16.79 7.05
CA ASN A 93 12.09 -15.91 6.85
C ASN A 93 13.40 -16.46 7.47
N GLU A 94 13.33 -17.12 8.62
CA GLU A 94 14.48 -17.82 9.21
C GLU A 94 15.01 -18.91 8.27
N VAL A 95 14.11 -19.71 7.67
CA VAL A 95 14.51 -20.72 6.69
C VAL A 95 15.14 -20.08 5.44
N ARG A 96 14.57 -18.97 4.94
CA ARG A 96 15.17 -18.22 3.82
C ARG A 96 16.59 -17.75 4.13
N GLN A 97 16.82 -17.21 5.32
CA GLN A 97 18.14 -16.72 5.73
C GLN A 97 19.15 -17.87 5.81
N ARG A 98 18.79 -18.99 6.47
CA ARG A 98 19.66 -20.18 6.56
C ARG A 98 20.01 -20.75 5.17
N LEU A 99 19.03 -20.83 4.27
CA LEU A 99 19.28 -21.29 2.90
C LEU A 99 20.18 -20.32 2.14
N ALA A 100 19.98 -19.01 2.31
CA ALA A 100 20.84 -18.00 1.70
C ALA A 100 22.29 -18.05 2.23
N GLU A 101 22.50 -18.36 3.51
CA GLU A 101 23.84 -18.48 4.13
C GLU A 101 24.65 -19.67 3.62
N THR A 102 23.96 -20.77 3.28
CA THR A 102 24.61 -21.97 2.72
C THR A 102 24.93 -21.82 1.22
N MET A 103 24.36 -20.82 0.55
CA MET A 103 24.60 -20.51 -0.86
C MET A 103 25.44 -19.24 -1.02
N ARG A 104 26.05 -19.04 -2.21
CA ARG A 104 26.83 -17.82 -2.50
C ARG A 104 26.33 -17.14 -3.77
N GLY A 105 26.38 -15.81 -3.78
CA GLY A 105 26.10 -15.02 -4.97
C GLY A 105 24.63 -15.08 -5.39
N LYS A 106 24.37 -15.36 -6.69
CA LYS A 106 23.03 -15.27 -7.29
C LYS A 106 22.03 -16.24 -6.66
N ASP A 107 22.46 -17.40 -6.19
CA ASP A 107 21.58 -18.41 -5.62
C ASP A 107 21.03 -18.00 -4.24
N ALA A 108 21.78 -17.20 -3.48
CA ALA A 108 21.30 -16.63 -2.20
C ALA A 108 20.16 -15.62 -2.42
N THR A 109 20.22 -14.84 -3.51
CA THR A 109 19.18 -13.85 -3.85
C THR A 109 17.86 -14.49 -4.29
N ALA A 110 17.83 -15.80 -4.55
CA ALA A 110 16.60 -16.54 -4.81
C ALA A 110 15.78 -16.75 -3.52
N PHE A 111 16.43 -16.80 -2.35
CA PHE A 111 15.76 -16.96 -1.05
C PHE A 111 15.58 -15.65 -0.31
N VAL A 112 16.53 -14.72 -0.45
CA VAL A 112 16.50 -13.40 0.18
C VAL A 112 16.65 -12.36 -0.93
N PRO A 113 15.53 -11.88 -1.52
CA PRO A 113 15.56 -11.07 -2.74
C PRO A 113 15.93 -9.59 -2.50
N ARG A 114 16.60 -9.30 -1.38
CA ARG A 114 16.96 -7.95 -0.93
C ARG A 114 17.81 -7.21 -1.96
N ARG A 115 17.72 -5.88 -1.93
CA ARG A 115 18.52 -5.02 -2.78
C ARG A 115 19.99 -5.07 -2.32
N SER A 116 20.92 -5.02 -3.27
CA SER A 116 22.35 -4.88 -2.98
C SER A 116 22.73 -3.40 -2.85
N ASP A 117 23.96 -3.09 -2.43
CA ASP A 117 24.45 -1.71 -2.36
C ASP A 117 24.47 -0.98 -3.70
N ARG A 118 24.41 -1.72 -4.82
CA ARG A 118 24.34 -1.17 -6.18
C ARG A 118 22.92 -0.90 -6.64
N ASP A 119 21.95 -1.47 -5.95
CA ASP A 119 20.54 -1.36 -6.30
C ASP A 119 19.93 -0.18 -5.55
N HIS A 120 19.26 0.70 -6.31
CA HIS A 120 18.55 1.83 -5.75
C HIS A 120 17.27 1.36 -5.03
N LEU A 121 16.78 2.15 -4.07
CA LEU A 121 15.50 1.91 -3.42
C LEU A 121 14.38 1.98 -4.47
N GLN A 122 13.60 0.92 -4.63
CA GLN A 122 12.47 0.96 -5.57
C GLN A 122 11.27 1.63 -4.89
N VAL A 123 10.80 2.76 -5.42
CA VAL A 123 9.63 3.48 -4.89
C VAL A 123 8.48 3.38 -5.90
N ILE A 124 7.41 2.68 -5.53
CA ILE A 124 6.28 2.39 -6.42
C ILE A 124 5.08 3.25 -6.00
N ALA A 125 4.67 4.17 -6.86
CA ALA A 125 3.43 4.91 -6.69
C ALA A 125 2.25 4.16 -7.34
N VAL A 126 1.22 3.87 -6.55
CA VAL A 126 -0.06 3.38 -7.07
C VAL A 126 -1.02 4.55 -7.19
N ALA A 127 -1.37 4.93 -8.42
CA ALA A 127 -2.08 6.18 -8.70
C ALA A 127 -3.26 5.98 -9.66
N ASN A 128 -4.30 6.80 -9.48
CA ASN A 128 -5.47 6.98 -10.34
C ASN A 128 -6.42 8.04 -9.72
N PHE A 129 -7.09 8.83 -10.56
CA PHE A 129 -7.79 10.07 -10.22
C PHE A 129 -9.31 9.88 -10.13
N LYS A 130 -9.75 8.62 -10.14
CA LYS A 130 -11.11 8.23 -9.78
C LYS A 130 -11.13 7.50 -8.44
N GLY A 131 -12.08 7.85 -7.59
CA GLY A 131 -12.39 7.07 -6.38
C GLY A 131 -12.84 5.65 -6.75
N GLY A 132 -12.46 4.65 -5.96
CA GLY A 132 -12.90 3.26 -6.16
C GLY A 132 -12.25 2.51 -7.33
N SER A 133 -11.12 3.01 -7.86
CA SER A 133 -10.33 2.38 -8.92
C SER A 133 -9.39 1.26 -8.45
N GLY A 134 -9.45 0.87 -7.18
CA GLY A 134 -8.64 -0.22 -6.62
C GLY A 134 -7.22 0.16 -6.17
N LYS A 135 -6.84 1.45 -6.10
CA LYS A 135 -5.49 1.90 -5.68
C LYS A 135 -5.03 1.30 -4.34
N THR A 136 -5.74 1.61 -3.26
CA THR A 136 -5.45 1.15 -1.90
C THR A 136 -5.38 -0.37 -1.83
N THR A 137 -6.32 -1.06 -2.49
CA THR A 137 -6.31 -2.52 -2.56
C THR A 137 -5.06 -3.03 -3.26
N THR A 138 -4.68 -2.46 -4.41
CA THR A 138 -3.45 -2.80 -5.12
C THR A 138 -2.21 -2.50 -4.30
N ALA A 139 -2.10 -1.32 -3.68
CA ALA A 139 -0.95 -0.90 -2.88
C ALA A 139 -0.76 -1.84 -1.66
N ALA A 140 -1.82 -2.07 -0.89
CA ALA A 140 -1.77 -2.95 0.29
C ALA A 140 -1.41 -4.39 -0.09
N HIS A 141 -2.03 -4.96 -1.13
CA HIS A 141 -1.71 -6.32 -1.57
C HIS A 141 -0.30 -6.44 -2.14
N LEU A 142 0.19 -5.45 -2.87
CA LEU A 142 1.56 -5.44 -3.37
C LEU A 142 2.56 -5.38 -2.22
N ALA A 143 2.35 -4.49 -1.25
CA ALA A 143 3.23 -4.37 -0.09
C ALA A 143 3.32 -5.68 0.71
N GLN A 144 2.17 -6.30 0.98
CA GLN A 144 2.10 -7.59 1.67
C GLN A 144 2.66 -8.74 0.85
N TYR A 145 2.43 -8.77 -0.47
CA TYR A 145 3.02 -9.77 -1.36
C TYR A 145 4.55 -9.71 -1.30
N LEU A 146 5.13 -8.51 -1.38
CA LEU A 146 6.58 -8.32 -1.29
C LEU A 146 7.11 -8.77 0.08
N GLY A 147 6.43 -8.43 1.17
CA GLY A 147 6.74 -8.93 2.51
C GLY A 147 6.69 -10.46 2.60
N LEU A 148 5.65 -11.08 2.03
CA LEU A 148 5.53 -12.55 1.95
C LEU A 148 6.67 -13.18 1.16
N HIS A 149 7.22 -12.49 0.16
CA HIS A 149 8.33 -12.97 -0.68
C HIS A 149 9.71 -12.61 -0.13
N GLY A 150 9.79 -12.01 1.07
CA GLY A 150 11.05 -11.80 1.80
C GLY A 150 11.72 -10.44 1.54
N TYR A 151 11.05 -9.51 0.86
CA TYR A 151 11.49 -8.12 0.73
C TYR A 151 11.22 -7.36 2.03
N ARG A 152 12.10 -6.40 2.34
CA ARG A 152 11.84 -5.38 3.38
C ARG A 152 11.05 -4.25 2.72
N THR A 153 9.79 -4.13 3.08
CA THR A 153 8.84 -3.25 2.39
C THR A 153 8.34 -2.15 3.31
N LEU A 154 8.32 -0.92 2.82
CA LEU A 154 7.66 0.20 3.49
C LEU A 154 6.37 0.54 2.75
N ALA A 155 5.22 0.33 3.38
CA ALA A 155 3.94 0.83 2.89
C ALA A 155 3.78 2.29 3.35
N VAL A 156 3.41 3.20 2.45
CA VAL A 156 3.22 4.63 2.75
C VAL A 156 1.84 5.06 2.30
N ASP A 157 1.00 5.43 3.25
CA ASP A 157 -0.36 5.90 2.97
C ASP A 157 -0.34 7.41 2.79
N LEU A 158 -0.46 7.87 1.54
CA LEU A 158 -0.49 9.30 1.20
C LEU A 158 -1.93 9.83 1.12
N ASP A 159 -2.95 8.96 1.23
CA ASP A 159 -4.33 9.40 1.17
C ASP A 159 -4.77 9.88 2.56
N PRO A 160 -5.25 11.14 2.71
CA PRO A 160 -5.79 11.61 3.97
C PRO A 160 -6.97 10.78 4.52
N GLN A 161 -7.64 10.00 3.66
CA GLN A 161 -8.68 9.03 4.07
C GLN A 161 -8.10 7.76 4.71
N ALA A 162 -6.78 7.57 4.61
CA ALA A 162 -6.00 6.59 5.33
C ALA A 162 -6.53 5.14 5.23
N SER A 163 -7.05 4.80 4.05
CA SER A 163 -7.68 3.50 3.82
C SER A 163 -6.66 2.36 3.85
N MET A 164 -5.41 2.62 3.44
CA MET A 164 -4.35 1.60 3.55
C MET A 164 -3.98 1.37 5.01
N SER A 165 -3.86 2.44 5.80
CA SER A 165 -3.59 2.38 7.24
C SER A 165 -4.63 1.52 7.97
N ALA A 166 -5.92 1.75 7.65
CA ALA A 166 -7.02 0.95 8.20
C ALA A 166 -6.92 -0.54 7.82
N LEU A 167 -6.51 -0.88 6.59
CA LEU A 167 -6.27 -2.27 6.17
C LEU A 167 -5.14 -2.92 6.98
N PHE A 168 -4.07 -2.17 7.28
CA PHE A 168 -3.03 -2.59 8.21
C PHE A 168 -3.43 -2.51 9.70
N GLY A 169 -4.72 -2.29 9.99
CA GLY A 169 -5.26 -2.29 11.34
C GLY A 169 -4.86 -1.09 12.20
N VAL A 170 -4.35 -0.02 11.59
CA VAL A 170 -4.08 1.26 12.26
C VAL A 170 -5.28 2.17 12.02
N LEU A 171 -5.92 2.62 13.09
CA LEU A 171 -7.02 3.56 13.05
C LEU A 171 -6.47 4.99 13.08
N PRO A 172 -6.64 5.81 12.03
CA PRO A 172 -6.05 7.14 11.93
C PRO A 172 -6.40 8.07 13.09
N GLU A 173 -7.63 7.99 13.61
CA GLU A 173 -8.12 8.87 14.67
C GLU A 173 -7.73 8.41 16.08
N ALA A 174 -7.42 7.12 16.26
CA ALA A 174 -7.18 6.54 17.58
C ALA A 174 -5.70 6.17 17.81
N ASP A 175 -5.01 5.71 16.77
CA ASP A 175 -3.67 5.14 16.87
C ASP A 175 -2.57 6.08 16.34
N VAL A 176 -2.92 7.14 15.62
CA VAL A 176 -1.96 8.07 15.00
C VAL A 176 -2.10 9.45 15.66
N ALA A 177 -1.09 9.85 16.44
CA ALA A 177 -1.06 11.16 17.05
C ALA A 177 -0.72 12.25 16.03
N LYS A 178 -0.79 13.52 16.46
CA LYS A 178 -0.34 14.65 15.64
C LYS A 178 1.14 14.49 15.32
N ASN A 179 1.55 14.87 14.11
CA ASN A 179 2.94 14.81 13.65
C ASN A 179 3.52 13.38 13.64
N GLU A 180 2.70 12.39 13.28
CA GLU A 180 3.05 10.97 13.13
C GLU A 180 2.73 10.40 11.73
N THR A 181 2.46 11.27 10.75
CA THR A 181 2.31 10.88 9.34
C THR A 181 3.52 11.29 8.52
N LEU A 182 3.51 10.98 7.22
CA LEU A 182 4.55 11.47 6.30
C LEU A 182 4.72 12.99 6.36
N TYR A 183 3.66 13.75 6.66
CA TYR A 183 3.73 15.20 6.80
C TYR A 183 4.82 15.65 7.78
N ALA A 184 5.02 14.90 8.88
CA ALA A 184 6.06 15.18 9.87
C ALA A 184 7.46 15.24 9.25
N ALA A 185 7.74 14.44 8.22
CA ALA A 185 9.04 14.38 7.56
C ALA A 185 9.21 15.41 6.44
N ILE A 186 8.11 15.91 5.87
CA ILE A 186 8.12 16.79 4.69
C ILE A 186 7.68 18.23 4.97
N ARG A 187 7.22 18.55 6.18
CA ARG A 187 6.84 19.91 6.59
C ARG A 187 7.97 20.94 6.50
N TYR A 188 7.61 22.21 6.57
CA TYR A 188 8.50 23.37 6.36
C TYR A 188 8.97 24.05 7.65
N ASP A 189 8.43 23.66 8.79
CA ASP A 189 8.70 24.30 10.07
C ASP A 189 9.63 23.45 10.96
N ALA A 190 9.88 23.96 12.17
CA ALA A 190 10.81 23.37 13.14
C ALA A 190 10.32 22.05 13.75
N ASP A 191 9.05 21.69 13.60
CA ASP A 191 8.50 20.43 14.13
C ASP A 191 8.78 19.24 13.19
N ARG A 192 9.54 19.46 12.11
CA ARG A 192 9.98 18.40 11.20
C ARG A 192 10.69 17.29 11.98
N ARG A 193 10.26 16.05 11.76
CA ARG A 193 10.86 14.84 12.35
C ARG A 193 11.52 13.98 11.27
N PRO A 194 12.57 13.20 11.60
CA PRO A 194 13.08 12.16 10.71
C PRO A 194 11.98 11.17 10.33
N LEU A 195 12.00 10.64 9.10
CA LEU A 195 10.98 9.67 8.68
C LEU A 195 10.99 8.41 9.56
N SER A 196 12.14 8.01 10.09
CA SER A 196 12.29 6.86 10.99
C SER A 196 11.38 6.89 12.21
N ASP A 197 11.00 8.09 12.67
CA ASP A 197 10.27 8.31 13.92
C ASP A 197 8.75 8.14 13.77
N VAL A 198 8.26 8.12 12.53
CA VAL A 198 6.84 7.98 12.20
C VAL A 198 6.52 6.65 11.52
N ILE A 199 7.52 5.80 11.32
CA ILE A 199 7.33 4.44 10.80
C ILE A 199 6.81 3.55 11.92
N LEU A 200 5.64 2.94 11.69
CA LEU A 200 5.01 1.98 12.56
C LEU A 200 5.33 0.55 12.09
N PRO A 201 5.85 -0.32 12.97
CA PRO A 201 5.94 -1.74 12.66
C PRO A 201 4.54 -2.33 12.55
N THR A 202 4.31 -3.23 11.59
CA THR A 202 3.03 -3.92 11.45
C THR A 202 3.07 -5.34 12.03
N TYR A 203 1.91 -5.98 12.16
CA TYR A 203 1.82 -7.42 12.47
C TYR A 203 2.27 -8.31 11.30
N PHE A 204 2.55 -7.71 10.14
CA PHE A 204 2.97 -8.38 8.92
C PHE A 204 4.48 -8.29 8.79
N GLU A 205 5.19 -9.34 9.17
CA GLU A 205 6.65 -9.32 9.16
C GLU A 205 7.22 -9.00 7.77
N GLY A 206 8.19 -8.08 7.71
CA GLY A 206 8.76 -7.58 6.46
C GLY A 206 8.00 -6.39 5.85
N VAL A 207 6.89 -5.95 6.45
CA VAL A 207 6.16 -4.75 6.04
C VAL A 207 6.02 -3.79 7.22
N ASP A 208 6.58 -2.59 7.07
CA ASP A 208 6.33 -1.46 7.97
C ASP A 208 5.38 -0.46 7.29
N LEU A 209 4.76 0.42 8.08
CA LEU A 209 3.77 1.39 7.62
C LEU A 209 4.16 2.81 8.03
N VAL A 210 4.11 3.76 7.08
CA VAL A 210 3.92 5.19 7.38
C VAL A 210 2.42 5.45 7.26
N PRO A 211 1.73 5.78 8.36
CA PRO A 211 0.29 5.93 8.34
C PRO A 211 -0.12 7.25 7.68
N GLY A 212 -1.36 7.27 7.17
CA GLY A 212 -2.04 8.45 6.70
C GLY A 212 -3.08 8.93 7.72
N ASN A 213 -3.42 10.21 7.67
CA ASN A 213 -4.58 10.81 8.32
C ASN A 213 -4.86 12.18 7.67
N LEU A 214 -5.86 12.90 8.18
CA LEU A 214 -6.24 14.22 7.67
C LEU A 214 -5.11 15.27 7.73
N GLU A 215 -4.11 15.12 8.59
CA GLU A 215 -2.96 16.04 8.70
C GLU A 215 -2.17 16.12 7.39
N LEU A 216 -2.19 15.08 6.55
CA LEU A 216 -1.56 15.10 5.24
C LEU A 216 -2.07 16.24 4.33
N MET A 217 -3.31 16.71 4.55
CA MET A 217 -3.84 17.86 3.81
C MET A 217 -3.08 19.16 4.11
N GLU A 218 -2.45 19.30 5.28
CA GLU A 218 -1.67 20.49 5.64
C GLU A 218 -0.54 20.77 4.65
N PHE A 219 -0.02 19.73 3.97
CA PHE A 219 1.01 19.91 2.94
C PHE A 219 0.50 20.72 1.73
N GLU A 220 -0.78 20.58 1.38
CA GLU A 220 -1.43 21.33 0.30
C GLU A 220 -1.61 22.81 0.67
N HIS A 221 -1.74 23.11 1.97
CA HIS A 221 -1.87 24.48 2.49
C HIS A 221 -0.51 25.15 2.70
N THR A 222 0.45 24.43 3.26
CA THR A 222 1.76 24.98 3.64
C THR A 222 2.71 25.14 2.47
N THR A 223 2.61 24.29 1.43
CA THR A 223 3.49 24.39 0.25
C THR A 223 3.32 25.71 -0.53
N PRO A 224 2.11 26.18 -0.86
CA PRO A 224 1.91 27.51 -1.46
C PRO A 224 2.49 28.66 -0.64
N LEU A 225 2.35 28.61 0.69
CA LEU A 225 2.92 29.61 1.59
C LEU A 225 4.46 29.58 1.53
N ALA A 226 5.07 28.40 1.56
CA ALA A 226 6.52 28.23 1.42
C ALA A 226 7.05 28.69 0.06
N LEU A 227 6.26 28.57 -1.02
CA LEU A 227 6.62 29.06 -2.35
C LEU A 227 6.60 30.59 -2.46
N THR A 228 5.84 31.26 -1.61
CA THR A 228 5.66 32.73 -1.64
C THR A 228 6.43 33.46 -0.54
N ALA A 229 7.00 32.73 0.42
CA ALA A 229 7.84 33.23 1.50
C ALA A 229 9.04 34.07 1.00
N GLU A 230 9.65 34.83 1.91
CA GLU A 230 10.84 35.63 1.60
C GLU A 230 12.01 34.74 1.17
N ASP A 231 12.26 33.66 1.90
CA ASP A 231 13.15 32.57 1.48
C ASP A 231 12.37 31.45 0.79
N ARG A 232 12.41 31.45 -0.55
CA ARG A 232 11.69 30.48 -1.40
C ARG A 232 12.50 29.22 -1.69
N THR A 233 13.70 29.08 -1.13
CA THR A 233 14.61 27.98 -1.49
C THR A 233 13.98 26.63 -1.14
N GLU A 234 13.45 26.53 0.07
CA GLU A 234 12.75 25.35 0.56
C GLU A 234 11.44 25.05 -0.18
N GLY A 235 10.64 26.10 -0.44
CA GLY A 235 9.40 25.98 -1.20
C GLY A 235 9.65 25.51 -2.63
N ARG A 236 10.67 26.05 -3.32
CA ARG A 236 11.01 25.64 -4.69
C ARG A 236 11.47 24.18 -4.79
N LEU A 237 11.92 23.58 -3.69
CA LEU A 237 12.36 22.20 -3.63
C LEU A 237 11.29 21.25 -3.08
N PHE A 238 10.02 21.68 -2.99
CA PHE A 238 8.92 20.88 -2.43
C PHE A 238 8.85 19.46 -3.04
N PHE A 239 9.02 19.36 -4.36
CA PHE A 239 8.93 18.11 -5.12
C PHE A 239 9.99 17.06 -4.72
N SER A 240 11.06 17.48 -4.03
CA SER A 240 12.13 16.59 -3.55
C SER A 240 11.93 16.13 -2.10
N ARG A 241 10.98 16.73 -1.34
CA ARG A 241 10.88 16.51 0.11
C ARG A 241 10.55 15.07 0.47
N VAL A 242 9.63 14.42 -0.26
CA VAL A 242 9.32 12.99 -0.04
C VAL A 242 10.52 12.10 -0.41
N ALA A 243 11.20 12.36 -1.53
CA ALA A 243 12.39 11.59 -1.91
C ALA A 243 13.48 11.69 -0.83
N ARG A 244 13.76 12.90 -0.33
CA ARG A 244 14.71 13.14 0.76
C ARG A 244 14.30 12.43 2.05
N ALA A 245 13.01 12.39 2.37
CA ALA A 245 12.51 11.64 3.53
C ALA A 245 12.75 10.12 3.37
N PHE A 246 12.55 9.57 2.17
CA PHE A 246 12.86 8.17 1.90
C PHE A 246 14.35 7.86 1.93
N ASP A 247 15.20 8.78 1.48
CA ASP A 247 16.67 8.64 1.55
C ASP A 247 17.17 8.44 2.99
N GLU A 248 16.50 9.04 4.00
CA GLU A 248 16.83 8.88 5.43
C GLU A 248 16.70 7.44 5.94
N VAL A 249 15.88 6.62 5.28
CA VAL A 249 15.58 5.23 5.70
C VAL A 249 15.87 4.22 4.58
N ALA A 250 16.56 4.65 3.52
CA ALA A 250 16.73 3.84 2.33
C ALA A 250 17.45 2.51 2.62
N ASP A 251 18.42 2.49 3.54
CA ASP A 251 19.17 1.30 3.97
C ASP A 251 18.31 0.22 4.64
N ARG A 252 17.19 0.61 5.26
CA ARG A 252 16.26 -0.30 5.95
C ARG A 252 15.34 -1.06 5.01
N TYR A 253 15.06 -0.52 3.82
CA TYR A 253 14.04 -1.05 2.91
C TYR A 253 14.60 -1.40 1.54
N ASP A 254 13.96 -2.39 0.90
CA ASP A 254 14.21 -2.76 -0.49
C ASP A 254 13.22 -2.05 -1.42
N VAL A 255 11.97 -1.95 -0.98
CA VAL A 255 10.86 -1.38 -1.77
C VAL A 255 10.00 -0.48 -0.89
N VAL A 256 9.56 0.65 -1.43
CA VAL A 256 8.50 1.49 -0.88
C VAL A 256 7.28 1.38 -1.78
N VAL A 257 6.09 1.16 -1.22
CA VAL A 257 4.82 1.14 -1.94
C VAL A 257 3.94 2.26 -1.41
N MET A 258 3.60 3.22 -2.27
CA MET A 258 2.79 4.39 -1.91
C MET A 258 1.37 4.25 -2.43
N ASP A 259 0.39 4.42 -1.55
CA ASP A 259 -1.02 4.61 -1.93
C ASP A 259 -1.28 6.11 -2.13
N CYS A 260 -1.39 6.55 -3.39
CA CYS A 260 -1.56 7.96 -3.70
C CYS A 260 -3.04 8.39 -3.63
N PRO A 261 -3.34 9.61 -3.13
CA PRO A 261 -4.69 10.12 -3.11
C PRO A 261 -5.21 10.36 -4.54
N PRO A 262 -6.55 10.41 -4.73
CA PRO A 262 -7.15 10.62 -6.05
C PRO A 262 -7.00 12.05 -6.59
N GLN A 263 -6.57 13.02 -5.78
CA GLN A 263 -6.36 14.42 -6.20
C GLN A 263 -4.92 14.65 -6.67
N LEU A 264 -4.73 15.50 -7.68
CA LEU A 264 -3.39 15.90 -8.14
C LEU A 264 -2.89 17.16 -7.43
N GLY A 265 -2.71 17.05 -6.12
CA GLY A 265 -2.14 18.10 -5.28
C GLY A 265 -0.62 18.04 -5.16
N PHE A 266 -0.05 18.96 -4.38
CA PHE A 266 1.39 19.00 -4.05
C PHE A 266 1.89 17.70 -3.43
N LEU A 267 1.09 17.04 -2.59
CA LEU A 267 1.46 15.77 -1.95
C LEU A 267 1.61 14.67 -3.00
N THR A 268 0.61 14.51 -3.87
CA THR A 268 0.64 13.53 -4.98
C THR A 268 1.80 13.81 -5.91
N LEU A 269 2.01 15.07 -6.32
CA LEU A 269 3.11 15.44 -7.21
C LEU A 269 4.48 15.11 -6.60
N THR A 270 4.67 15.41 -5.32
CA THR A 270 5.93 15.10 -4.62
C THR A 270 6.13 13.59 -4.48
N GLY A 271 5.07 12.83 -4.20
CA GLY A 271 5.10 11.36 -4.24
C GLY A 271 5.46 10.82 -5.61
N LEU A 272 4.86 11.32 -6.68
CA LEU A 272 5.20 10.93 -8.05
C LEU A 272 6.65 11.29 -8.39
N CYS A 273 7.18 12.41 -7.90
CA CYS A 273 8.58 12.78 -8.10
C CYS A 273 9.56 11.88 -7.35
N ALA A 274 9.16 11.34 -6.19
CA ALA A 274 9.95 10.38 -5.43
C ALA A 274 9.87 8.95 -6.00
N ALA A 275 8.85 8.65 -6.81
CA ALA A 275 8.63 7.32 -7.37
C ALA A 275 9.62 6.97 -8.48
N THR A 276 10.11 5.74 -8.46
CA THR A 276 10.90 5.12 -9.54
C THR A 276 10.07 4.14 -10.36
N GLY A 277 8.90 3.71 -9.86
CA GLY A 277 7.91 2.94 -10.61
C GLY A 277 6.51 3.52 -10.43
N MET A 278 5.68 3.45 -11.47
CA MET A 278 4.28 3.90 -11.41
C MET A 278 3.32 2.81 -11.87
N LEU A 279 2.33 2.51 -11.03
CA LEU A 279 1.20 1.65 -11.35
C LEU A 279 -0.08 2.48 -11.44
N ILE A 280 -0.62 2.59 -12.64
CA ILE A 280 -1.87 3.29 -12.91
C ILE A 280 -3.00 2.27 -12.90
N THR A 281 -3.85 2.30 -11.87
CA THR A 281 -4.99 1.37 -11.85
C THR A 281 -6.06 1.82 -12.84
N VAL A 282 -6.71 0.90 -13.53
CA VAL A 282 -7.76 1.22 -14.52
C VAL A 282 -8.88 0.21 -14.37
N HIS A 283 -10.10 0.68 -14.08
CA HIS A 283 -11.28 -0.18 -14.22
C HIS A 283 -11.68 -0.19 -15.71
N PRO A 284 -11.85 -1.35 -16.38
CA PRO A 284 -12.01 -1.42 -17.82
C PRO A 284 -13.42 -1.04 -18.29
N GLN A 285 -13.83 0.20 -18.03
CA GLN A 285 -15.04 0.82 -18.56
C GLN A 285 -14.67 2.07 -19.37
N MET A 286 -15.44 2.38 -20.42
CA MET A 286 -15.12 3.51 -21.31
C MET A 286 -15.07 4.87 -20.59
N LEU A 287 -15.89 5.08 -19.56
CA LEU A 287 -15.86 6.30 -18.75
C LEU A 287 -14.53 6.43 -17.97
N ASP A 288 -13.98 5.31 -17.52
CA ASP A 288 -12.70 5.29 -16.83
C ASP A 288 -11.54 5.54 -17.79
N VAL A 289 -11.62 5.04 -19.03
CA VAL A 289 -10.64 5.34 -20.07
C VAL A 289 -10.61 6.83 -20.42
N ALA A 290 -11.78 7.47 -20.52
CA ALA A 290 -11.86 8.92 -20.75
C ALA A 290 -11.25 9.72 -19.58
N SER A 291 -11.56 9.31 -18.34
CA SER A 291 -11.00 9.92 -17.12
C SER A 291 -9.47 9.74 -17.05
N MET A 292 -8.98 8.56 -17.43
CA MET A 292 -7.54 8.27 -17.51
C MET A 292 -6.83 9.15 -18.53
N SER A 293 -7.44 9.41 -19.69
CA SER A 293 -6.86 10.32 -20.70
C SER A 293 -6.62 11.72 -20.12
N GLN A 294 -7.60 12.28 -19.40
CA GLN A 294 -7.44 13.57 -18.73
C GLN A 294 -6.35 13.55 -17.66
N PHE A 295 -6.27 12.45 -16.89
CA PHE A 295 -5.20 12.27 -15.91
C PHE A 295 -3.81 12.29 -16.55
N LEU A 296 -3.62 11.56 -17.65
CA LEU A 296 -2.32 11.50 -18.33
C LEU A 296 -1.90 12.87 -18.86
N LEU A 297 -2.84 13.64 -19.44
CA LEU A 297 -2.59 15.00 -19.91
C LEU A 297 -2.22 15.94 -18.75
N MET A 298 -2.95 15.89 -17.65
CA MET A 298 -2.68 16.73 -16.48
C MET A 298 -1.33 16.40 -15.83
N THR A 299 -1.01 15.10 -15.75
CA THR A 299 0.26 14.62 -15.19
C THR A 299 1.44 14.99 -16.07
N GLU A 300 1.29 14.84 -17.39
CA GLU A 300 2.31 15.29 -18.34
C GLU A 300 2.59 16.79 -18.17
N ALA A 301 1.55 17.62 -18.16
CA ALA A 301 1.70 19.07 -18.00
C ALA A 301 2.43 19.45 -16.71
N LEU A 302 2.05 18.83 -15.58
CA LEU A 302 2.64 19.13 -14.27
C LEU A 302 4.07 18.60 -14.14
N LEU A 303 4.33 17.36 -14.55
CA LEU A 303 5.69 16.79 -14.54
C LEU A 303 6.62 17.56 -15.49
N THR A 304 6.11 18.04 -16.64
CA THR A 304 6.87 18.89 -17.57
C THR A 304 7.27 20.21 -16.91
N GLU A 305 6.37 20.84 -16.14
CA GLU A 305 6.69 22.08 -15.42
C GLU A 305 7.68 21.85 -14.26
N LEU A 306 7.56 20.73 -13.55
CA LEU A 306 8.51 20.35 -12.51
C LEU A 306 9.90 20.09 -13.06
N LYS A 307 10.02 19.47 -14.24
CA LYS A 307 11.31 19.30 -14.93
C LYS A 307 11.97 20.64 -15.25
N LYS A 308 11.22 21.64 -15.70
CA LYS A 308 11.76 23.00 -15.93
C LYS A 308 12.23 23.65 -14.63
N SER A 309 11.60 23.31 -13.51
CA SER A 309 11.95 23.75 -12.17
C SER A 309 13.12 22.96 -11.54
N GLY A 310 13.71 22.01 -12.27
CA GLY A 310 14.88 21.24 -11.85
C GLY A 310 14.59 19.86 -11.26
N ALA A 311 13.34 19.39 -11.29
CA ALA A 311 13.00 18.04 -10.84
C ALA A 311 13.59 16.98 -11.79
N VAL A 312 14.32 16.02 -11.22
CA VAL A 312 14.86 14.87 -11.96
C VAL A 312 13.91 13.70 -11.78
N LEU A 313 13.16 13.39 -12.84
CA LEU A 313 12.21 12.27 -12.85
C LEU A 313 12.85 11.07 -13.55
N LYS A 314 13.14 10.02 -12.78
CA LYS A 314 13.71 8.77 -13.29
C LYS A 314 12.78 7.61 -12.95
N TYR A 315 11.92 7.25 -13.90
CA TYR A 315 11.08 6.07 -13.80
C TYR A 315 11.74 4.90 -14.51
N ASP A 316 11.88 3.77 -13.83
CA ASP A 316 12.27 2.49 -14.42
C ASP A 316 11.11 1.87 -15.20
N PHE A 317 9.88 2.05 -14.70
CA PHE A 317 8.68 1.59 -15.38
C PHE A 317 7.44 2.42 -15.05
N MET A 318 6.53 2.48 -16.02
CA MET A 318 5.15 2.90 -15.86
C MET A 318 4.26 1.81 -16.46
N ARG A 319 3.27 1.34 -15.69
CA ARG A 319 2.34 0.29 -16.12
C ARG A 319 0.89 0.61 -15.77
N TYR A 320 -0.03 0.15 -16.62
CA TYR A 320 -1.46 0.14 -16.37
C TYR A 320 -1.88 -1.22 -15.82
N LEU A 321 -2.54 -1.21 -14.66
CA LEU A 321 -3.14 -2.41 -14.07
C LEU A 321 -4.66 -2.38 -14.28
N LEU A 322 -5.18 -3.37 -15.01
CA LEU A 322 -6.62 -3.57 -15.09
C LEU A 322 -7.14 -4.10 -13.76
N THR A 323 -8.07 -3.38 -13.14
CA THR A 323 -8.64 -3.71 -11.83
C THR A 323 -10.11 -4.04 -11.91
N ARG A 324 -10.55 -4.89 -10.98
CA ARG A 324 -11.94 -5.38 -10.89
C ARG A 324 -12.40 -5.98 -12.22
N PHE A 325 -11.50 -6.69 -12.90
CA PHE A 325 -11.77 -7.26 -14.22
C PHE A 325 -12.66 -8.50 -14.10
N GLU A 326 -13.67 -8.59 -14.98
CA GLU A 326 -14.54 -9.76 -15.13
C GLU A 326 -14.33 -10.36 -16.53
N PRO A 327 -13.66 -11.51 -16.68
CA PRO A 327 -13.37 -12.10 -18.00
C PRO A 327 -14.61 -12.46 -18.83
N GLN A 328 -15.77 -12.63 -18.17
CA GLN A 328 -17.05 -12.93 -18.81
C GLN A 328 -17.80 -11.64 -19.24
N ASP A 329 -17.33 -10.48 -18.81
CA ASP A 329 -17.89 -9.19 -19.20
C ASP A 329 -17.33 -8.79 -20.58
N GLY A 330 -18.17 -8.96 -21.61
CA GLY A 330 -17.83 -8.63 -22.98
C GLY A 330 -17.39 -7.17 -23.18
N PRO A 331 -18.15 -6.17 -22.69
CA PRO A 331 -17.70 -4.77 -22.65
C PRO A 331 -16.31 -4.57 -22.03
N GLN A 332 -16.04 -5.11 -20.84
CA GLN A 332 -14.72 -4.97 -20.20
C GLN A 332 -13.62 -5.61 -21.04
N THR A 333 -13.88 -6.77 -21.64
CA THR A 333 -12.92 -7.48 -22.50
C THR A 333 -12.55 -6.64 -23.73
N LYS A 334 -13.52 -5.94 -24.33
CA LYS A 334 -13.27 -5.01 -25.45
C LYS A 334 -12.42 -3.83 -25.03
N VAL A 335 -12.69 -3.23 -23.86
CA VAL A 335 -11.90 -2.12 -23.31
C VAL A 335 -10.47 -2.58 -22.99
N ALA A 336 -10.30 -3.74 -22.37
CA ALA A 336 -8.99 -4.31 -22.09
C ALA A 336 -8.17 -4.55 -23.37
N ALA A 337 -8.80 -5.09 -24.42
CA ALA A 337 -8.16 -5.27 -25.72
C ALA A 337 -7.77 -3.94 -26.37
N LEU A 338 -8.63 -2.92 -26.29
CA LEU A 338 -8.31 -1.57 -26.76
C LEU A 338 -7.08 -1.00 -26.03
N LEU A 339 -7.05 -1.07 -24.69
CA LEU A 339 -5.94 -0.56 -23.90
C LEU A 339 -4.62 -1.27 -24.25
N ARG A 340 -4.64 -2.59 -24.42
CA ARG A 340 -3.46 -3.37 -24.84
C ARG A 340 -3.02 -3.02 -26.27
N ASN A 341 -3.95 -2.77 -27.18
CA ASN A 341 -3.61 -2.34 -28.54
C ASN A 341 -2.99 -0.93 -28.57
N LEU A 342 -3.44 -0.04 -27.69
CA LEU A 342 -2.96 1.35 -27.62
C LEU A 342 -1.62 1.47 -26.87
N PHE A 343 -1.47 0.78 -25.75
CA PHE A 343 -0.35 0.96 -24.82
C PHE A 343 0.63 -0.21 -24.78
N GLY A 344 0.33 -1.32 -25.47
CA GLY A 344 1.22 -2.48 -25.60
C GLY A 344 1.70 -3.01 -24.25
N ASP A 345 3.02 -3.17 -24.15
CA ASP A 345 3.72 -3.69 -22.96
C ASP A 345 3.62 -2.79 -21.72
N HIS A 346 3.04 -1.59 -21.85
CA HIS A 346 2.69 -0.78 -20.68
C HIS A 346 1.47 -1.30 -19.94
N VAL A 347 0.59 -2.11 -20.55
CA VAL A 347 -0.51 -2.75 -19.81
C VAL A 347 0.00 -4.06 -19.22
N LEU A 348 -0.21 -4.28 -17.93
CA LEU A 348 0.12 -5.56 -17.31
C LEU A 348 -0.64 -6.70 -18.00
N THR A 349 0.05 -7.82 -18.12
CA THR A 349 -0.49 -9.03 -18.73
C THR A 349 -1.63 -9.57 -17.88
N ASN A 350 -1.41 -9.63 -16.57
CA ASN A 350 -2.38 -10.14 -15.61
C ASN A 350 -3.30 -9.02 -15.11
N PRO A 351 -4.64 -9.20 -15.14
CA PRO A 351 -5.58 -8.28 -14.53
C PRO A 351 -5.91 -8.68 -13.08
N MET A 352 -6.17 -7.70 -12.23
CA MET A 352 -6.72 -7.93 -10.90
C MET A 352 -8.23 -8.20 -11.03
N LEU A 353 -8.65 -9.43 -10.72
CA LEU A 353 -10.02 -9.88 -10.90
C LEU A 353 -10.98 -9.24 -9.89
N LYS A 354 -12.23 -9.01 -10.30
CA LYS A 354 -13.31 -8.72 -9.36
C LYS A 354 -13.66 -10.00 -8.60
N SER A 355 -13.53 -9.97 -7.28
CA SER A 355 -13.85 -11.11 -6.43
C SER A 355 -14.56 -10.65 -5.15
N THR A 356 -15.62 -11.36 -4.77
CA THR A 356 -16.28 -11.14 -3.48
C THR A 356 -15.32 -11.43 -2.34
N ALA A 357 -14.37 -12.36 -2.50
CA ALA A 357 -13.32 -12.63 -1.52
C ALA A 357 -12.52 -11.38 -1.12
N ILE A 358 -12.14 -10.55 -2.10
CA ILE A 358 -11.38 -9.32 -1.88
C ILE A 358 -12.27 -8.27 -1.21
N SER A 359 -13.53 -8.15 -1.65
CA SER A 359 -14.50 -7.23 -1.04
C SER A 359 -14.79 -7.60 0.41
N ASP A 360 -15.05 -8.88 0.69
CA ASP A 360 -15.40 -9.39 2.02
C ASP A 360 -14.24 -9.27 2.99
N ALA A 361 -13.00 -9.52 2.52
CA ALA A 361 -11.79 -9.27 3.31
C ALA A 361 -11.68 -7.78 3.68
N GLY A 362 -11.89 -6.89 2.71
CA GLY A 362 -11.83 -5.44 2.91
C GLY A 362 -12.87 -4.91 3.89
N LEU A 363 -14.08 -5.50 3.94
CA LEU A 363 -15.10 -5.16 4.93
C LEU A 363 -14.65 -5.45 6.37
N SER A 364 -13.85 -6.51 6.54
CA SER A 364 -13.19 -6.85 7.81
C SER A 364 -11.85 -6.14 7.98
N LYS A 365 -11.57 -5.09 7.19
CA LYS A 365 -10.30 -4.36 7.18
C LYS A 365 -9.08 -5.29 6.97
N GLN A 366 -9.20 -6.37 6.22
CA GLN A 366 -8.12 -7.33 5.96
C GLN A 366 -7.88 -7.46 4.46
N THR A 367 -6.72 -7.97 4.07
CA THR A 367 -6.46 -8.41 2.69
C THR A 367 -6.70 -9.91 2.51
N LEU A 368 -6.64 -10.37 1.26
CA LEU A 368 -6.74 -11.81 0.97
C LEU A 368 -5.52 -12.61 1.47
N TYR A 369 -4.37 -11.96 1.68
CA TYR A 369 -3.16 -12.60 2.20
C TYR A 369 -3.26 -12.89 3.70
N GLU A 370 -4.12 -12.17 4.42
CA GLU A 370 -4.28 -12.30 5.86
C GLU A 370 -5.31 -13.36 6.27
N ILE A 371 -6.22 -13.71 5.36
CA ILE A 371 -7.29 -14.65 5.64
C ILE A 371 -6.97 -16.04 5.10
N GLY A 372 -7.32 -17.06 5.89
CA GLY A 372 -7.18 -18.46 5.49
C GLY A 372 -8.25 -18.89 4.50
N ARG A 373 -7.96 -19.95 3.74
CA ARG A 373 -8.85 -20.52 2.72
C ARG A 373 -10.20 -21.00 3.28
N GLU A 374 -10.28 -21.22 4.58
CA GLU A 374 -11.47 -21.65 5.31
C GLU A 374 -12.52 -20.55 5.53
N SER A 375 -12.17 -19.26 5.38
CA SER A 375 -13.08 -18.14 5.66
C SER A 375 -14.15 -17.93 4.58
N MET A 376 -14.04 -18.60 3.43
CA MET A 376 -14.87 -18.35 2.25
C MET A 376 -14.91 -19.53 1.28
N THR A 377 -15.69 -19.40 0.21
CA THR A 377 -15.79 -20.43 -0.84
C THR A 377 -14.43 -20.68 -1.50
N ARG A 378 -13.95 -21.94 -1.43
CA ARG A 378 -12.60 -22.34 -1.87
C ARG A 378 -12.26 -21.89 -3.29
N SER A 379 -13.15 -22.13 -4.27
CA SER A 379 -12.91 -21.75 -5.66
C SER A 379 -12.79 -20.24 -5.87
N THR A 380 -13.57 -19.46 -5.10
CA THR A 380 -13.51 -17.99 -5.12
C THR A 380 -12.20 -17.48 -4.54
N TYR A 381 -11.76 -18.07 -3.42
CA TYR A 381 -10.47 -17.77 -2.80
C TYR A 381 -9.31 -18.09 -3.73
N ASP A 382 -9.26 -19.34 -4.25
CA ASP A 382 -8.15 -19.83 -5.07
C ASP A 382 -7.99 -18.99 -6.34
N ARG A 383 -9.10 -18.66 -7.02
CA ARG A 383 -9.07 -17.81 -8.21
C ARG A 383 -8.61 -16.38 -7.90
N ALA A 384 -9.00 -15.85 -6.74
CA ALA A 384 -8.63 -14.49 -6.37
C ALA A 384 -7.17 -14.39 -5.95
N ILE A 385 -6.66 -15.36 -5.19
CA ILE A 385 -5.25 -15.37 -4.76
C ILE A 385 -4.32 -15.63 -5.94
N GLU A 386 -4.69 -16.52 -6.86
CA GLU A 386 -3.91 -16.76 -8.09
C GLU A 386 -3.81 -15.49 -8.94
N ALA A 387 -4.91 -14.75 -9.10
CA ALA A 387 -4.89 -13.49 -9.83
C ALA A 387 -4.04 -12.41 -9.13
N LEU A 388 -4.11 -12.33 -7.78
CA LEU A 388 -3.26 -11.42 -7.02
C LEU A 388 -1.78 -11.76 -7.15
N ASP A 389 -1.42 -13.03 -6.98
CA ASP A 389 -0.05 -13.50 -7.08
C ASP A 389 0.51 -13.30 -8.49
N ALA A 390 -0.30 -13.52 -9.53
CA ALA A 390 0.10 -13.26 -10.92
C ALA A 390 0.37 -11.78 -11.19
N VAL A 391 -0.51 -10.88 -10.71
CA VAL A 391 -0.32 -9.43 -10.84
C VAL A 391 0.91 -8.97 -10.07
N ASN A 392 1.01 -9.33 -8.79
CA ASN A 392 2.09 -8.86 -7.93
C ASN A 392 3.44 -9.46 -8.32
N GLY A 393 3.48 -10.71 -8.79
CA GLY A 393 4.69 -11.32 -9.35
C GLY A 393 5.13 -10.67 -10.66
N GLU A 394 4.21 -10.20 -11.50
CA GLU A 394 4.55 -9.40 -12.68
C GLU A 394 5.19 -8.07 -12.29
N VAL A 395 4.67 -7.40 -11.25
CA VAL A 395 5.27 -6.18 -10.69
C VAL A 395 6.64 -6.45 -10.07
N GLU A 396 6.79 -7.51 -9.29
CA GLU A 396 8.07 -7.95 -8.74
C GLU A 396 9.12 -8.15 -9.84
N GLY A 397 8.73 -8.78 -10.96
CA GLY A 397 9.58 -8.94 -12.14
C GLY A 397 10.08 -7.61 -12.72
N LEU A 398 9.27 -6.54 -12.66
CA LEU A 398 9.69 -5.19 -13.08
C LEU A 398 10.71 -4.59 -12.10
N ILE A 399 10.51 -4.75 -10.80
CA ILE A 399 11.46 -4.33 -9.75
C ILE A 399 12.81 -5.02 -9.98
N ARG A 400 12.80 -6.35 -10.17
CA ARG A 400 14.02 -7.12 -10.44
C ARG A 400 14.71 -6.64 -11.71
N THR A 401 13.95 -6.35 -12.77
CA THR A 401 14.48 -5.83 -14.04
C THR A 401 15.13 -4.45 -13.85
N ALA A 402 14.54 -3.56 -13.05
CA ALA A 402 15.10 -2.25 -12.72
C ALA A 402 16.45 -2.36 -12.00
N TRP A 403 16.64 -3.41 -11.20
CA TRP A 403 17.92 -3.77 -10.58
C TRP A 403 18.84 -4.61 -11.50
N GLY A 404 18.52 -4.77 -12.78
CA GLY A 404 19.33 -5.53 -13.74
C GLY A 404 19.33 -7.04 -13.50
N ARG A 405 18.32 -7.57 -12.80
CA ARG A 405 18.14 -9.00 -12.49
C ARG A 405 17.13 -9.63 -13.47
N PRO A 406 17.24 -10.94 -13.78
CA PRO A 406 16.25 -11.61 -14.62
C PRO A 406 14.87 -11.66 -13.95
N LYS A 407 13.81 -11.76 -14.75
CA LYS A 407 12.44 -12.01 -14.25
C LYS A 407 12.38 -13.39 -13.57
N CYS A 408 11.55 -13.52 -12.53
CA CYS A 408 11.30 -14.77 -11.82
C CYS A 408 10.66 -15.82 -12.72
#